data_AF-A0A6A2Z617-F1
#
_entry.id   AF-A0A6A2Z617-F1
#
_cell.length_a   1.000
_cell.length_b   1.000
_cell.length_c   1.000
_cell.angle_alpha   90.00
_cell.angle_beta   90.00
_cell.angle_gamma   90.00
#
_symmetry.space_group_name_H-M   'P 1'
#
loop_
_entity.id
_entity.type
_entity.pdbx_description
1 polymer ?
#
loop_
_entity_poly.entity_id
_entity_poly.type
_entity_poly.pdbx_seq_one_letter_code
_entity_poly.pdbx_strand_id
1 'polypeptide(L)'
;MLESGMLEELAQFYDPTKEDFRVGLRKAIGVPEFGIYFKSYPPWESKENGTVPPAKEGCNNQARRAAYEEAVREIKHSTCRLAKRQIWKIQRLRESGWELKRLDGTATFEAIMKKKEWRSIWEKEVLEPSVKAVNRFFE
;
A
#
# COMPACT_ATOMS: atom_id res chain seq x y z
N MET A 1 7.05 -4.00 -1.13
CA MET A 1 6.67 -3.55 0.23
C MET A 1 7.01 -4.63 1.24
N LEU A 2 6.26 -5.74 1.32
CA LEU A 2 6.59 -6.82 2.26
C LEU A 2 8.00 -7.41 2.03
N GLU A 3 8.33 -7.75 0.78
CA GLU A 3 9.67 -8.21 0.39
C GLU A 3 10.77 -7.15 0.59
N SER A 4 10.41 -5.90 0.87
CA SER A 4 11.31 -4.76 0.99
C SER A 4 11.54 -4.31 2.43
N GLY A 5 11.01 -5.02 3.44
CA GLY A 5 11.23 -4.69 4.86
C GLY A 5 10.02 -4.11 5.60
N MET A 6 8.84 -4.04 4.98
CA MET A 6 7.67 -3.40 5.59
C MET A 6 7.25 -4.05 6.92
N LEU A 7 7.37 -5.36 7.05
CA LEU A 7 6.94 -6.07 8.25
C LEU A 7 7.85 -5.75 9.44
N GLU A 8 9.15 -5.65 9.17
CA GLU A 8 10.21 -5.31 10.11
C GLU A 8 10.06 -3.85 10.57
N GLU A 9 9.77 -2.93 9.65
CA GLU A 9 9.45 -1.53 9.97
C GLU A 9 8.22 -1.43 10.89
N LEU A 10 7.16 -2.17 10.59
CA LEU A 10 5.94 -2.17 11.40
C LEU A 10 6.14 -2.83 12.77
N ALA A 11 6.97 -3.87 12.84
CA ALA A 11 7.35 -4.51 14.08
C ALA A 11 8.10 -3.55 15.01
N GLN A 12 9.01 -2.73 14.47
CA GLN A 12 9.72 -1.68 15.23
C GLN A 12 8.78 -0.54 15.67
N PHE A 13 7.78 -0.22 14.85
CA PHE A 13 6.79 0.82 15.14
C PHE A 13 5.72 0.38 16.16
N TYR A 14 5.52 -0.91 16.34
CA TYR A 14 4.44 -1.44 17.17
C TYR A 14 4.62 -1.06 18.64
N ASP A 15 3.57 -0.48 19.22
CA ASP A 15 3.50 -0.07 20.62
C ASP A 15 2.18 -0.58 21.19
N PRO A 16 2.19 -1.57 22.09
CA PRO A 16 0.98 -2.20 22.62
C PRO A 16 0.19 -1.25 23.53
N THR A 17 0.82 -0.19 24.04
CA THR A 17 0.18 0.80 24.92
C THR A 17 -0.66 1.82 24.13
N LYS A 18 -0.47 1.89 22.81
CA LYS A 18 -1.11 2.88 21.93
C LYS A 18 -2.00 2.20 20.91
N GLU A 19 -3.21 1.87 21.35
CA GLU A 19 -4.20 1.17 20.51
C GLU A 19 -4.96 2.07 19.53
N ASP A 20 -4.85 3.40 19.65
CA ASP A 20 -5.60 4.30 18.76
C ASP A 20 -4.94 4.44 17.39
N PHE A 21 -5.48 3.70 16.41
CA PHE A 21 -5.10 3.77 15.00
C PHE A 21 -5.79 4.91 14.23
N ARG A 22 -6.54 5.80 14.91
CA ARG A 22 -7.33 6.85 14.24
C ARG A 22 -6.61 8.18 14.11
N VAL A 23 -5.42 8.32 14.67
CA VAL A 23 -4.67 9.58 14.75
C VAL A 23 -3.30 9.51 14.05
N GLY A 24 -2.97 10.59 13.33
CA GLY A 24 -1.65 10.79 12.72
C GLY A 24 -1.16 9.61 11.88
N LEU A 25 0.12 9.25 12.06
CA LEU A 25 0.80 8.16 11.35
C LEU A 25 0.16 6.78 11.61
N ARG A 26 -0.50 6.58 12.76
CA ARG A 26 -1.12 5.29 13.11
C ARG A 26 -2.31 4.92 12.21
N LYS A 27 -2.80 5.86 11.39
CA LYS A 27 -3.83 5.63 10.37
C LYS A 27 -3.29 4.99 9.09
N ALA A 28 -1.97 4.92 8.92
CA ALA A 28 -1.37 4.41 7.69
C ALA A 28 -1.80 2.95 7.46
N ILE A 29 -2.22 2.63 6.23
CA ILE A 29 -2.58 1.26 5.85
C ILE A 29 -1.34 0.38 6.04
N GLY A 30 -1.52 -0.75 6.72
CA GLY A 30 -0.45 -1.60 7.21
C GLY A 30 -0.35 -1.59 8.73
N VAL A 31 -0.49 -0.41 9.35
CA VAL A 31 -0.37 -0.25 10.81
C VAL A 31 -1.53 -0.92 11.57
N PRO A 32 -2.82 -0.63 11.31
CA PRO A 32 -3.90 -1.30 12.02
C PRO A 32 -4.00 -2.77 11.65
N GLU A 33 -3.76 -3.14 10.38
CA GLU A 33 -3.82 -4.52 9.92
C GLU A 33 -2.76 -5.40 10.60
N PHE A 34 -1.49 -4.99 10.62
CA PHE A 34 -0.46 -5.71 11.37
C PHE A 34 -0.54 -5.47 12.88
N GLY A 35 -1.14 -4.37 13.33
CA GLY A 35 -1.42 -4.15 14.75
C GLY A 35 -2.31 -5.25 15.34
N ILE A 36 -3.32 -5.72 14.59
CA ILE A 36 -4.15 -6.87 14.99
C ILE A 36 -3.32 -8.16 15.02
N TYR A 37 -2.48 -8.38 14.02
CA TYR A 37 -1.57 -9.54 13.99
C TYR A 37 -0.60 -9.54 15.18
N PHE A 38 0.01 -8.41 15.49
CA PHE A 38 0.99 -8.27 16.57
C PHE A 38 0.36 -8.37 17.97
N LYS A 39 -0.94 -8.09 18.13
CA LYS A 39 -1.64 -8.38 19.39
C LYS A 39 -1.64 -9.88 19.72
N SER A 40 -1.78 -10.74 18.70
CA SER A 40 -1.75 -12.19 18.88
C SER A 40 -0.35 -12.78 18.80
N TYR A 41 0.56 -12.11 18.08
CA TYR A 41 1.94 -12.57 17.86
C TYR A 41 2.93 -11.40 18.00
N PRO A 42 3.27 -10.98 19.24
CA PRO A 42 4.09 -9.81 19.49
C PRO A 42 5.48 -9.90 18.85
N PRO A 43 6.05 -8.78 18.34
CA PRO A 43 7.36 -8.79 17.70
C PRO A 43 8.54 -9.15 18.60
N TRP A 44 8.44 -8.85 19.91
CA TRP A 44 9.52 -9.02 20.88
C TRP A 44 9.46 -10.36 21.65
N GLU A 45 8.46 -11.20 21.42
CA GLU A 45 8.29 -12.45 22.17
C GLU A 45 9.05 -13.64 21.54
N SER A 46 10.30 -13.80 22.02
CA SER A 46 11.08 -15.03 22.13
C SER A 46 11.59 -15.75 20.86
N LYS A 47 12.72 -16.45 21.01
CA LYS A 47 13.38 -17.27 19.98
C LYS A 47 12.53 -18.47 19.50
N GLU A 48 11.44 -18.80 20.20
CA GLU A 48 10.58 -19.96 19.93
C GLU A 48 9.50 -19.68 18.87
N ASN A 49 9.11 -18.42 18.66
CA ASN A 49 8.05 -18.11 17.71
C ASN A 49 8.51 -18.11 16.23
N GLY A 50 9.81 -18.24 15.96
CA GLY A 50 10.35 -18.28 14.60
C GLY A 50 10.48 -16.90 13.96
N THR A 51 11.26 -16.86 12.88
CA THR A 51 11.57 -15.66 12.08
C THR A 51 10.30 -14.91 11.70
N VAL A 52 10.40 -13.58 11.68
CA VAL A 52 9.41 -12.69 11.06
C VAL A 52 10.02 -12.34 9.70
N PRO A 53 9.37 -12.68 8.55
CA PRO A 53 8.11 -13.42 8.39
C PRO A 53 8.22 -14.93 8.70
N PRO A 54 7.10 -15.60 9.07
CA PRO A 54 7.09 -17.01 9.47
C PRO A 54 7.66 -17.92 8.37
N ALA A 55 8.48 -18.90 8.76
CA ALA A 55 9.14 -19.82 7.84
C ALA A 55 8.13 -20.60 6.98
N LYS A 56 8.48 -20.87 5.71
CA LYS A 56 7.58 -21.48 4.72
C LYS A 56 7.18 -22.92 5.05
N GLU A 57 8.00 -23.68 5.78
CA GLU A 57 7.76 -25.08 6.19
C GLU A 57 8.55 -25.43 7.47
N GLY A 58 7.99 -26.25 8.37
CA GLY A 58 8.78 -27.00 9.37
C GLY A 58 8.29 -27.06 10.82
N CYS A 59 7.53 -26.11 11.37
CA CYS A 59 7.01 -26.24 12.75
C CYS A 59 5.79 -25.35 13.07
N ASN A 60 4.75 -25.99 13.61
CA ASN A 60 3.78 -25.55 14.62
C ASN A 60 3.30 -24.08 14.66
N ASN A 61 3.01 -23.45 13.51
CA ASN A 61 2.43 -22.11 13.54
C ASN A 61 1.50 -21.80 12.35
N GLN A 62 0.67 -22.77 11.96
CA GLN A 62 -0.35 -22.58 10.93
C GLN A 62 -1.30 -21.42 11.26
N ALA A 63 -1.66 -21.26 12.54
CA ALA A 63 -2.47 -20.14 13.01
C ALA A 63 -1.77 -18.78 12.84
N ARG A 64 -0.46 -18.69 13.14
CA ARG A 64 0.35 -17.48 12.91
C ARG A 64 0.45 -17.14 11.43
N ARG A 65 0.68 -18.14 10.58
CA ARG A 65 0.71 -17.95 9.13
C ARG A 65 -0.63 -17.47 8.58
N ALA A 66 -1.73 -18.09 9.01
CA ALA A 66 -3.07 -17.66 8.61
C ALA A 66 -3.36 -16.21 9.03
N ALA A 67 -2.98 -15.82 10.26
CA ALA A 67 -3.13 -14.45 10.74
C ALA A 67 -2.27 -13.44 9.95
N TYR A 68 -1.04 -13.84 9.57
CA TYR A 68 -0.19 -13.03 8.70
C TYR A 68 -0.79 -12.84 7.31
N GLU A 69 -1.21 -13.94 6.66
CA GLU A 69 -1.83 -13.91 5.33
C GLU A 69 -3.12 -13.07 5.33
N GLU A 70 -3.90 -13.15 6.41
CA GLU A 70 -5.09 -12.34 6.65
C GLU A 70 -4.76 -10.84 6.77
N ALA A 71 -3.74 -10.47 7.54
CA ALA A 71 -3.29 -9.08 7.63
C ALA A 71 -2.86 -8.53 6.25
N VAL A 72 -2.12 -9.32 5.47
CA VAL A 72 -1.72 -8.96 4.10
C VAL A 72 -2.94 -8.81 3.18
N ARG A 73 -3.93 -9.70 3.31
CA ARG A 73 -5.19 -9.62 2.56
C ARG A 73 -5.95 -8.33 2.89
N GLU A 74 -6.05 -7.97 4.16
CA GLU A 74 -6.70 -6.73 4.58
C GLU A 74 -5.94 -5.47 4.13
N ILE A 75 -4.60 -5.47 4.13
CA ILE A 75 -3.82 -4.35 3.56
C ILE A 75 -4.17 -4.10 2.10
N LYS A 76 -4.21 -5.18 1.30
CA LYS A 76 -4.61 -5.11 -0.11
C LYS A 76 -6.03 -4.59 -0.25
N HIS A 77 -6.97 -5.11 0.53
CA HIS A 77 -8.37 -4.70 0.51
C HIS A 77 -8.57 -3.22 0.91
N SER A 78 -7.95 -2.79 2.02
CA SER A 78 -7.94 -1.39 2.48
C SER A 78 -7.36 -0.45 1.42
N THR A 79 -6.25 -0.83 0.77
CA THR A 79 -5.60 -0.04 -0.29
C THR A 79 -6.52 0.10 -1.51
N CYS A 80 -7.12 -1.00 -1.98
CA CYS A 80 -8.10 -0.97 -3.07
C CYS A 80 -9.30 -0.08 -2.75
N ARG A 81 -9.82 -0.16 -1.52
CA ARG A 81 -10.93 0.67 -1.05
C ARG A 81 -10.54 2.14 -0.98
N LEU A 82 -9.32 2.46 -0.55
CA LEU A 82 -8.79 3.82 -0.54
C LEU A 82 -8.71 4.39 -1.97
N ALA A 83 -8.15 3.63 -2.92
CA ALA A 83 -8.04 4.05 -4.31
C ALA A 83 -9.42 4.37 -4.93
N LYS A 84 -10.43 3.50 -4.70
CA LYS A 84 -11.82 3.76 -5.13
C LYS A 84 -12.38 5.05 -4.53
N ARG A 85 -12.15 5.30 -3.24
CA ARG A 85 -12.59 6.53 -2.57
C ARG A 85 -11.87 7.77 -3.09
N GLN A 86 -10.57 7.66 -3.42
CA GLN A 86 -9.81 8.77 -3.99
C GLN A 86 -10.35 9.15 -5.38
N ILE A 87 -10.62 8.16 -6.24
CA ILE A 87 -11.24 8.40 -7.56
C ILE A 87 -12.58 9.12 -7.40
N TRP A 88 -13.44 8.63 -6.49
CA TRP A 88 -14.72 9.27 -6.21
C TRP A 88 -14.56 10.73 -5.74
N LYS A 89 -13.59 11.02 -4.86
CA LYS A 89 -13.31 12.41 -4.41
C LYS A 89 -12.84 13.30 -5.57
N ILE A 90 -11.98 12.79 -6.45
CA ILE A 90 -11.51 13.52 -7.63
C ILE A 90 -12.66 13.81 -8.59
N GLN A 91 -13.55 12.84 -8.80
CA GLN A 91 -14.75 13.04 -9.63
C GLN A 91 -15.65 14.16 -9.09
N ARG A 92 -15.83 14.22 -7.76
CA ARG A 92 -16.59 15.32 -7.14
C ARG A 92 -15.95 16.70 -7.34
N LEU A 93 -14.62 16.79 -7.33
CA LEU A 93 -13.93 18.05 -7.65
C LEU A 93 -14.21 18.47 -9.09
N ARG A 94 -14.12 17.53 -10.03
CA ARG A 94 -14.44 17.76 -11.45
C ARG A 94 -15.89 18.23 -11.64
N GLU A 95 -16.84 17.58 -10.97
CA GLU A 95 -18.26 17.97 -10.99
C GLU A 95 -18.51 19.35 -10.37
N SER A 96 -17.63 19.78 -9.46
CA SER A 96 -17.67 21.11 -8.84
C SER A 96 -17.00 22.19 -9.71
N GLY A 97 -16.75 21.92 -11.00
CA GLY A 97 -16.21 22.88 -11.96
C GLY A 97 -14.69 22.97 -12.02
N TRP A 98 -13.95 22.08 -11.34
CA TRP A 98 -12.48 22.06 -11.45
C TRP A 98 -12.06 21.53 -12.82
N GLU A 99 -11.31 22.33 -13.57
CA GLU A 99 -10.71 21.91 -14.85
C GLU A 99 -9.53 20.97 -14.58
N LEU A 100 -9.81 19.67 -14.54
CA LEU A 100 -8.80 18.64 -14.32
C LEU A 100 -8.32 18.06 -15.65
N LYS A 101 -7.03 18.26 -15.97
CA LYS A 101 -6.37 17.61 -17.11
C LYS A 101 -6.07 16.15 -16.76
N ARG A 102 -6.82 15.21 -17.35
CA ARG A 102 -6.61 13.77 -17.13
C ARG A 102 -5.40 13.26 -17.92
N LEU A 103 -4.48 12.62 -17.22
CA LEU A 103 -3.38 11.83 -17.79
C LEU A 103 -3.70 10.35 -17.57
N ASP A 104 -3.65 9.55 -18.63
CA ASP A 104 -3.98 8.13 -18.56
C ASP A 104 -2.69 7.30 -18.52
N GLY A 105 -2.41 6.68 -17.38
CA GLY A 105 -1.25 5.80 -17.20
C GLY A 105 -1.58 4.31 -17.33
N THR A 106 -2.80 3.94 -17.74
CA THR A 106 -3.29 2.56 -17.67
C THR A 106 -2.39 1.58 -18.42
N ALA A 107 -2.01 1.90 -19.66
CA ALA A 107 -1.16 1.02 -20.47
C ALA A 107 0.25 0.86 -19.86
N THR A 108 0.77 1.90 -19.21
CA THR A 108 2.04 1.82 -18.46
C THR A 108 1.93 0.82 -17.32
N PHE A 109 0.91 0.94 -16.46
CA PHE A 109 0.74 0.02 -15.33
C PHE A 109 0.45 -1.42 -15.78
N GLU A 110 -0.27 -1.61 -16.89
CA GLU A 110 -0.43 -2.93 -17.49
C GLU A 110 0.91 -3.53 -17.95
N ALA A 111 1.78 -2.73 -18.58
CA ALA A 111 3.10 -3.17 -19.01
C ALA A 111 3.98 -3.54 -17.81
N ILE A 112 3.96 -2.75 -16.73
CA ILE A 112 4.66 -3.04 -15.47
C ILE A 112 4.20 -4.38 -14.90
N MET A 113 2.88 -4.63 -14.83
CA MET A 113 2.33 -5.89 -14.32
C MET A 113 2.73 -7.09 -15.18
N LYS A 114 2.80 -6.90 -16.50
CA LYS A 114 3.26 -7.91 -17.47
C LYS A 114 4.79 -8.02 -17.53
N LYS A 115 5.53 -7.27 -16.70
CA LYS A 115 7.01 -7.16 -16.70
C LYS A 115 7.59 -6.85 -18.08
N LYS A 116 6.88 -6.00 -18.85
CA LYS A 116 7.29 -5.53 -20.18
C LYS A 116 7.92 -4.14 -20.10
N GLU A 117 8.52 -3.71 -21.20
CA GLU A 117 9.05 -2.35 -21.30
C GLU A 117 7.90 -1.33 -21.21
N TRP A 118 8.00 -0.45 -20.21
CA TRP A 118 6.94 0.49 -19.84
C TRP A 118 7.38 1.95 -19.93
N ARG A 119 8.70 2.23 -19.92
CA ARG A 119 9.20 3.61 -19.88
C ARG A 119 8.81 4.40 -21.11
N SER A 120 8.90 3.79 -22.29
CA SER A 120 8.48 4.42 -23.54
C SER A 120 6.98 4.71 -23.60
N ILE A 121 6.16 3.84 -23.00
CA ILE A 121 4.71 4.04 -22.89
C ILE A 121 4.42 5.23 -21.96
N TRP A 122 5.07 5.26 -20.80
CA TRP A 122 4.94 6.35 -19.83
C TRP A 122 5.37 7.70 -20.41
N GLU A 123 6.52 7.73 -21.08
CA GLU A 123 7.05 8.93 -21.72
C GLU A 123 6.01 9.56 -22.65
N LYS A 124 5.44 8.74 -23.54
CA LYS A 124 4.49 9.16 -24.56
C LYS A 124 3.11 9.50 -24.00
N GLU A 125 2.57 8.68 -23.09
CA GLU A 125 1.17 8.79 -22.64
C GLU A 125 0.99 9.70 -21.41
N VAL A 126 2.02 9.87 -20.60
CA VAL A 126 1.94 10.63 -19.34
C VAL A 126 2.91 11.80 -19.32
N LEU A 127 4.22 11.58 -19.55
CA LEU A 127 5.21 12.64 -19.37
C LEU A 127 5.07 13.76 -20.41
N GLU A 128 5.08 13.42 -21.70
CA GLU A 128 4.96 14.40 -22.77
C GLU A 128 3.67 15.26 -22.66
N PRO A 129 2.46 14.68 -22.44
CA PRO A 129 1.26 15.49 -22.22
C PRO A 129 1.33 16.34 -20.97
N SER A 130 1.99 15.87 -19.89
CA SER A 130 2.18 16.65 -18.67
C SER A 130 3.03 17.88 -18.93
N VAL A 131 4.19 17.73 -19.58
CA VAL A 131 5.09 18.84 -19.90
C VAL A 131 4.39 19.85 -20.81
N LYS A 132 3.68 19.39 -21.85
CA LYS A 132 2.88 20.26 -22.73
C LYS A 132 1.76 20.99 -21.98
N ALA A 133 1.18 20.37 -20.95
CA ALA A 133 0.14 21.00 -20.13
C ALA A 133 0.70 22.06 -19.18
N VAL A 134 1.91 21.82 -18.64
CA VAL A 134 2.62 22.74 -17.75
C VAL A 134 3.17 23.94 -18.53
N ASN A 135 3.78 23.74 -19.69
CA ASN A 135 4.29 24.84 -20.51
C ASN A 135 3.17 25.82 -20.90
N ARG A 136 2.03 25.31 -21.37
CA ARG A 136 0.84 26.13 -21.68
C ARG A 136 0.23 26.85 -20.48
N PHE A 137 0.56 26.46 -19.25
CA PHE A 137 0.10 27.16 -18.04
C PHE A 137 1.02 28.34 -17.68
N PHE A 138 2.30 28.27 -18.06
CA PHE A 138 3.27 29.33 -17.81
C PHE A 138 3.42 30.33 -18.98
N GLU A 139 2.86 30.00 -20.15
CA GLU A 139 2.65 30.92 -21.28
C GLU A 139 1.48 31.87 -21.00
#